data_AF-A0A956H4E2-F1
#
_entry.id   AF-A0A956H4E2-F1
#
_cell.length_a   1.000
_cell.length_b   1.000
_cell.length_c   1.000
_cell.angle_alpha   90.00
_cell.angle_beta   90.00
_cell.angle_gamma   90.00
#
_symmetry.space_group_name_H-M   'P 1'
#
loop_
_entity.id
_entity.type
_entity.pdbx_description
1 polymer ?
#
loop_
_entity_poly.entity_id
_entity_poly.type
_entity_poly.pdbx_seq_one_letter_code
_entity_poly.pdbx_strand_id
1 'polypeptide(L)'
;MFKRKQPDAQDSADLAREPVVVTLPRSRRRSVDEGLAARRRNRQRQQAEVVEGRAHGWARAEDPEVADRRTGSFLDRRRATGTPLLLFTVLAVLTGVGLARVSSRIEVLQVANEITALSETQQRLLDRKRRLETERAYLRRPQRVAAQATERLAMEPAPPDRIQRIELEPAKQPEGQEQESP
;
A
#
# COMPACT_ATOMS: atom_id res chain seq x y z
N MET A 1 -11.01 -42.09 31.44
CA MET A 1 -9.61 -41.68 31.75
C MET A 1 -8.94 -41.31 30.43
N PHE A 2 -8.90 -40.03 30.06
CA PHE A 2 -8.38 -39.58 28.75
C PHE A 2 -7.00 -38.93 28.92
N LYS A 3 -5.96 -39.57 28.39
CA LYS A 3 -4.60 -39.04 28.28
C LYS A 3 -4.60 -37.83 27.33
N ARG A 4 -4.35 -36.64 27.86
CA ARG A 4 -4.10 -35.43 27.09
C ARG A 4 -2.70 -35.52 26.47
N LYS A 5 -2.63 -35.47 25.15
CA LYS A 5 -1.40 -35.33 24.37
C LYS A 5 -0.98 -33.86 24.42
N GLN A 6 0.13 -33.56 25.09
CA GLN A 6 0.74 -32.23 25.09
C GLN A 6 1.27 -31.91 23.69
N PRO A 7 0.99 -30.72 23.13
CA PRO A 7 1.70 -30.23 21.95
C PRO A 7 3.06 -29.64 22.38
N ASP A 8 4.09 -30.06 21.66
CA ASP A 8 5.48 -29.70 21.85
C ASP A 8 5.73 -28.20 21.71
N ALA A 9 6.55 -27.70 22.63
CA ALA A 9 7.07 -26.34 22.68
C ALA A 9 8.43 -26.29 21.95
N GLN A 10 8.41 -26.03 20.64
CA GLN A 10 9.56 -25.73 19.77
C GLN A 10 8.97 -24.89 18.62
N ASP A 11 9.37 -23.68 18.25
CA ASP A 11 10.68 -23.07 18.17
C ASP A 11 10.56 -21.55 18.42
N SER A 12 11.03 -21.09 19.57
CA SER A 12 11.44 -19.70 19.78
C SER A 12 12.87 -19.56 19.26
N ALA A 13 13.03 -19.57 17.93
CA ALA A 13 14.27 -19.18 17.29
C ALA A 13 14.34 -17.66 17.27
N ASP A 14 15.01 -17.13 18.29
CA ASP A 14 15.58 -15.80 18.37
C ASP A 14 16.34 -15.47 17.08
N LEU A 15 15.66 -14.80 16.14
CA LEU A 15 16.32 -14.04 15.09
C LEU A 15 16.85 -12.76 15.71
N ALA A 16 18.08 -12.86 16.23
CA ALA A 16 18.95 -11.76 16.56
C ALA A 16 19.02 -10.79 15.37
N ARG A 17 18.22 -9.71 15.45
CA ARG A 17 18.28 -8.59 14.51
C ARG A 17 19.55 -7.79 14.81
N GLU A 18 20.55 -7.93 13.96
CA GLU A 18 21.73 -7.09 13.98
C GLU A 18 21.35 -5.60 13.81
N PRO A 19 21.94 -4.67 14.59
CA PRO A 19 21.69 -3.25 14.45
C PRO A 19 22.38 -2.72 13.19
N VAL A 20 21.59 -2.38 12.17
CA VAL A 20 22.07 -1.68 10.98
C VAL A 20 22.47 -0.25 11.37
N VAL A 21 23.78 -0.02 11.49
CA VAL A 21 24.37 1.30 11.73
C VAL A 21 24.31 2.11 10.43
N VAL A 22 23.32 2.98 10.32
CA VAL A 22 23.17 3.93 9.20
C VAL A 22 24.13 5.09 9.41
N THR A 23 25.29 5.05 8.75
CA THR A 23 26.23 6.18 8.69
C THR A 23 25.69 7.27 7.76
N LEU A 24 25.23 8.38 8.34
CA LEU A 24 24.80 9.56 7.59
C LEU A 24 26.03 10.27 6.97
N PRO A 25 25.95 10.70 5.69
CA PRO A 25 27.02 11.45 5.06
C PRO A 25 27.19 12.83 5.71
N ARG A 26 28.42 13.08 6.16
CA ARG A 26 28.86 14.31 6.82
C ARG A 26 28.70 15.49 5.85
N SER A 27 27.68 16.31 6.07
CA SER A 27 27.36 17.46 5.22
C SER A 27 28.49 18.50 5.29
N ARG A 28 29.09 18.79 4.12
CA ARG A 28 30.03 19.90 3.95
C ARG A 28 29.26 21.21 4.04
N ARG A 29 29.30 21.86 5.21
CA ARG A 29 28.94 23.28 5.34
C ARG A 29 29.94 24.11 4.53
N ARG A 30 29.62 24.34 3.26
CA ARG A 30 30.28 25.32 2.39
C ARG A 30 29.86 26.70 2.89
N SER A 31 30.83 27.47 3.37
CA SER A 31 30.70 28.81 3.91
C SER A 31 29.93 29.74 2.96
N VAL A 32 28.72 30.13 3.37
CA VAL A 32 27.85 31.08 2.64
C VAL A 32 28.36 32.52 2.79
N ASP A 33 29.27 32.78 3.72
CA ASP A 33 29.69 34.13 4.10
C ASP A 33 30.62 34.79 3.07
N GLU A 34 31.36 34.04 2.26
CA GLU A 34 32.31 34.59 1.29
C GLU A 34 31.61 35.26 0.08
N GLY A 35 30.39 34.82 -0.24
CA GLY A 35 29.63 35.36 -1.39
C GLY A 35 28.95 36.71 -1.13
N LEU A 36 28.67 37.05 0.12
CA LEU A 36 27.90 38.27 0.45
C LEU A 36 28.77 39.54 0.41
N ALA A 37 30.05 39.43 0.80
CA ALA A 37 30.99 40.56 0.74
C ALA A 37 31.29 41.00 -0.70
N ALA A 38 31.45 40.05 -1.63
CA ALA A 38 31.69 40.34 -3.04
C ALA A 38 30.48 41.04 -3.70
N ARG A 39 29.25 40.67 -3.33
CA ARG A 39 28.02 41.28 -3.88
C ARG A 39 27.82 42.74 -3.46
N ARG A 40 28.24 43.14 -2.25
CA ARG A 40 28.12 44.53 -1.79
C ARG A 40 29.01 45.50 -2.60
N ARG A 41 30.24 45.10 -2.93
CA ARG A 41 31.18 45.97 -3.70
C ARG A 41 30.69 46.24 -5.13
N ASN A 42 30.12 45.24 -5.80
CA ASN A 42 29.59 45.46 -7.15
C ASN A 42 28.36 46.37 -7.18
N ARG A 43 27.48 46.31 -6.16
CA ARG A 43 26.35 47.25 -6.05
C ARG A 43 26.81 48.69 -5.84
N GLN A 44 27.83 48.91 -5.02
CA GLN A 44 28.35 50.27 -4.77
C GLN A 44 28.99 50.87 -6.04
N ARG A 45 29.72 50.06 -6.83
CA ARG A 45 30.27 50.52 -8.11
C ARG A 45 29.19 50.90 -9.12
N GLN A 46 28.14 50.08 -9.24
CA GLN A 46 27.01 50.38 -10.13
C GLN A 46 26.19 51.60 -9.68
N GLN A 47 26.13 51.89 -8.38
CA GLN A 47 25.45 53.10 -7.90
C GLN A 47 26.28 54.37 -8.15
N ALA A 48 27.62 54.30 -8.03
CA ALA A 48 28.48 55.45 -8.29
C ALA A 48 28.44 55.90 -9.76
N GLU A 49 28.37 54.97 -10.70
CA GLU A 49 28.34 55.27 -12.15
C GLU A 49 27.01 55.90 -12.61
N VAL A 50 25.92 55.75 -11.84
CA VAL A 50 24.59 56.29 -12.21
C VAL A 50 24.41 57.75 -11.73
N VAL A 51 25.26 58.26 -10.84
CA VAL A 51 25.08 59.60 -10.23
C VAL A 51 25.60 60.73 -11.12
N GLU A 52 26.53 60.48 -12.05
CA GLU A 52 27.16 61.55 -12.85
C GLU A 52 26.44 61.93 -14.16
N GLY A 53 25.29 61.32 -14.48
CA GLY A 53 24.64 61.49 -15.81
C GLY A 53 23.18 61.92 -15.82
N ARG A 54 22.54 62.22 -14.69
CA ARG A 54 21.13 62.69 -14.69
C ARG A 54 21.06 64.21 -14.56
N ALA A 55 21.00 64.87 -15.69
CA ALA A 55 20.42 66.20 -15.80
C ALA A 55 19.07 66.22 -15.07
N HIS A 56 18.97 66.97 -13.98
CA HIS A 56 17.77 67.13 -13.18
C HIS A 56 16.74 68.00 -13.92
N GLY A 57 16.17 67.46 -14.99
CA GLY A 57 14.96 67.98 -15.61
C GLY A 57 13.78 67.16 -15.11
N TRP A 58 12.90 67.76 -14.31
CA TRP A 58 11.59 67.20 -14.03
C TRP A 58 10.80 67.18 -15.33
N ALA A 59 10.87 66.06 -16.06
CA ALA A 59 10.04 65.82 -17.23
C ALA A 59 8.56 65.94 -16.80
N ARG A 60 7.84 66.90 -17.39
CA ARG A 60 6.41 67.08 -17.15
C ARG A 60 5.66 65.91 -17.80
N ALA A 61 4.52 65.55 -17.22
CA ALA A 61 3.70 64.41 -17.67
C ALA A 61 3.16 64.52 -19.11
N GLU A 62 3.43 65.65 -19.79
CA GLU A 62 2.92 65.97 -21.12
C GLU A 62 3.98 65.79 -22.23
N ASP A 63 5.19 65.34 -21.92
CA ASP A 63 6.20 65.06 -22.95
C ASP A 63 5.88 63.75 -23.70
N PRO A 64 5.52 63.80 -25.00
CA PRO A 64 5.14 62.61 -25.76
C PRO A 64 6.32 61.65 -25.99
N GLU A 65 7.57 62.10 -25.83
CA GLU A 65 8.76 61.25 -25.98
C GLU A 65 9.02 60.30 -24.79
N VAL A 66 8.38 60.51 -23.63
CA VAL A 66 8.57 59.65 -22.46
C VAL A 66 7.59 58.48 -22.43
N ALA A 67 6.43 58.63 -23.08
CA ALA A 67 5.39 57.60 -23.15
C ALA A 67 5.87 56.34 -23.91
N ASP A 68 6.68 56.52 -24.95
CA ASP A 68 7.15 55.43 -25.80
C ASP A 68 8.31 54.61 -25.19
N ARG A 69 9.00 55.15 -24.18
CA ARG A 69 10.15 54.47 -23.55
C ARG A 69 9.78 53.54 -22.38
N ARG A 70 8.53 53.57 -21.89
CA ARG A 70 8.15 52.82 -20.66
C ARG A 70 7.44 51.49 -20.89
N THR A 71 6.88 51.24 -22.08
CA THR A 71 6.11 50.02 -22.34
C THR A 71 6.87 48.95 -23.13
N GLY A 72 8.01 49.29 -23.75
CA GLY A 72 8.70 48.40 -24.71
C GLY A 72 9.91 47.58 -24.24
N SER A 73 10.42 47.69 -23.00
CA SER A 73 11.78 47.15 -22.71
C SER A 73 11.89 45.85 -21.90
N PHE A 74 10.79 45.27 -21.39
CA PHE A 74 10.85 43.98 -20.66
C PHE A 74 10.85 42.74 -21.56
N LEU A 75 10.44 42.90 -22.82
CA LEU A 75 10.38 41.81 -23.80
C LEU A 75 11.61 41.79 -24.71
N ASP A 76 12.19 42.95 -25.05
CA ASP A 76 13.31 43.03 -26.00
C ASP A 76 14.69 42.70 -25.42
N ARG A 77 14.85 42.68 -24.09
CA ARG A 77 16.08 42.19 -23.45
C ARG A 77 16.16 40.66 -23.33
N ARG A 78 15.16 39.92 -23.83
CA ARG A 78 15.05 38.44 -23.69
C ARG A 78 15.75 37.63 -24.78
N ARG A 79 16.50 38.25 -25.69
CA ARG A 79 17.16 37.52 -26.80
C ARG A 79 18.52 36.88 -26.48
N ALA A 80 18.97 36.82 -25.22
CA ALA A 80 20.30 36.28 -24.91
C ALA A 80 20.43 35.35 -23.68
N THR A 81 19.36 34.92 -23.02
CA THR A 81 19.50 33.98 -21.90
C THR A 81 18.41 32.93 -21.93
N GLY A 82 18.78 31.65 -22.09
CA GLY A 82 17.89 30.48 -22.05
C GLY A 82 17.17 30.24 -20.71
N THR A 83 17.12 31.25 -19.85
CA THR A 83 16.47 31.27 -18.54
C THR A 83 14.95 31.05 -18.59
N PRO A 84 14.14 31.59 -19.53
CA PRO A 84 12.70 31.30 -19.53
C PRO A 84 12.41 29.86 -19.96
N LEU A 85 13.22 29.29 -20.85
CA LEU A 85 13.11 27.89 -21.27
C LEU A 85 13.47 26.97 -20.09
N LEU A 86 14.55 27.28 -19.36
CA LEU A 86 14.93 26.56 -18.14
C LEU A 86 13.80 26.59 -17.10
N LEU A 87 13.22 27.77 -16.82
CA LEU A 87 12.08 27.89 -15.90
C LEU A 87 10.88 27.06 -16.34
N PHE A 88 10.55 27.08 -17.64
CA PHE A 88 9.46 26.27 -18.17
C PHE A 88 9.74 24.77 -18.03
N THR A 89 10.96 24.32 -18.31
CA THR A 89 11.34 22.91 -18.12
C THR A 89 11.27 22.48 -16.67
N VAL A 90 11.75 23.31 -15.74
CA VAL A 90 11.65 23.03 -14.29
C VAL A 90 10.20 22.96 -13.86
N LEU A 91 9.36 23.90 -14.31
CA LEU A 91 7.92 23.90 -14.03
C LEU A 91 7.24 22.64 -14.60
N ALA A 92 7.56 22.24 -15.82
CA ALA A 92 7.03 21.04 -16.46
C ALA A 92 7.43 19.77 -15.71
N VAL A 93 8.70 19.65 -15.30
CA VAL A 93 9.19 18.51 -14.51
C VAL A 93 8.51 18.46 -13.14
N LEU A 94 8.41 19.59 -12.43
CA LEU A 94 7.69 19.68 -11.15
C LEU A 94 6.23 19.26 -11.28
N THR A 95 5.58 19.69 -12.35
CA THR A 95 4.19 19.32 -12.65
C THR A 95 4.06 17.83 -12.93
N GLY A 96 4.96 17.26 -13.74
CA GLY A 96 4.99 15.82 -14.03
C GLY A 96 5.21 14.97 -12.78
N VAL A 97 6.15 15.36 -11.91
CA VAL A 97 6.38 14.70 -10.62
C VAL A 97 5.16 14.80 -9.71
N GLY A 98 4.49 15.95 -9.69
CA GLY A 98 3.25 16.15 -8.95
C GLY A 98 2.15 15.18 -9.41
N LEU A 99 1.93 15.07 -10.72
CA LEU A 99 0.96 14.14 -11.30
C LEU A 99 1.30 12.68 -11.02
N ALA A 100 2.57 12.28 -11.21
CA ALA A 100 3.02 10.91 -10.93
C ALA A 100 2.79 10.52 -9.45
N ARG A 101 3.05 11.45 -8.53
CA ARG A 101 2.83 11.23 -7.09
C ARG A 101 1.34 11.06 -6.76
N VAL A 102 0.46 11.83 -7.41
CA VAL A 102 -0.99 11.70 -7.21
C VAL A 102 -1.49 10.37 -7.78
N SER A 103 -1.05 9.98 -8.97
CA SER A 103 -1.39 8.69 -9.59
C SER A 103 -1.01 7.51 -8.69
N SER A 104 0.22 7.52 -8.16
CA SER A 104 0.68 6.47 -7.24
C SER A 104 -0.17 6.39 -5.97
N ARG A 105 -0.65 7.54 -5.44
CA ARG A 105 -1.54 7.55 -4.28
C ARG A 105 -2.92 6.97 -4.60
N ILE A 106 -3.45 7.22 -5.79
CA ILE A 106 -4.74 6.66 -6.23
C ILE A 106 -4.66 5.13 -6.30
N GLU A 107 -3.58 4.60 -6.88
CA GLU A 107 -3.35 3.15 -6.94
C GLU A 107 -3.28 2.53 -5.55
N VAL A 108 -2.55 3.16 -4.61
CA VAL A 108 -2.47 2.66 -3.22
C VAL A 108 -3.84 2.66 -2.54
N LEU A 109 -4.66 3.70 -2.75
CA LEU A 109 -6.01 3.74 -2.19
C LEU A 109 -6.93 2.68 -2.83
N GLN A 110 -6.78 2.44 -4.13
CA GLN A 110 -7.53 1.40 -4.83
C GLN A 110 -7.19 0.01 -4.29
N VAL A 111 -5.89 -0.28 -4.11
CA VAL A 111 -5.43 -1.55 -3.51
C VAL A 111 -5.92 -1.69 -2.07
N ALA A 112 -5.88 -0.62 -1.27
CA ALA A 112 -6.40 -0.65 0.10
C ALA A 112 -7.92 -0.95 0.14
N ASN A 113 -8.68 -0.37 -0.79
CA ASN A 113 -10.10 -0.66 -0.93
C ASN A 113 -10.35 -2.13 -1.33
N GLU A 114 -9.57 -2.65 -2.28
CA GLU A 114 -9.66 -4.05 -2.70
C GLU A 114 -9.34 -5.02 -1.56
N ILE A 115 -8.30 -4.75 -0.78
CA ILE A 115 -7.96 -5.54 0.42
C ILE A 115 -9.13 -5.55 1.42
N THR A 116 -9.77 -4.39 1.62
CA THR A 116 -10.91 -4.27 2.54
C THR A 116 -12.11 -5.08 2.04
N ALA A 117 -12.42 -4.99 0.74
CA ALA A 117 -13.50 -5.76 0.12
C ALA A 117 -13.27 -7.29 0.16
N LEU A 118 -12.03 -7.72 -0.09
CA LEU A 118 -11.64 -9.13 0.03
C LEU A 118 -11.72 -9.62 1.48
N SER A 119 -11.29 -8.79 2.43
CA SER A 119 -11.35 -9.11 3.87
C SER A 119 -12.79 -9.26 4.35
N GLU A 120 -13.70 -8.38 3.92
CA GLU A 120 -15.12 -8.49 4.23
C GLU A 120 -15.72 -9.78 3.65
N THR A 121 -15.36 -10.11 2.41
CA THR A 121 -15.81 -11.36 1.76
C THR A 121 -15.32 -12.59 2.52
N GLN A 122 -14.05 -12.60 2.95
CA GLN A 122 -13.48 -13.68 3.76
C GLN A 122 -14.22 -13.83 5.10
N GLN A 123 -14.51 -12.73 5.79
CA GLN A 123 -15.28 -12.77 7.05
C GLN A 123 -16.67 -13.36 6.84
N ARG A 124 -17.39 -12.92 5.81
CA ARG A 124 -18.72 -13.48 5.45
C ARG A 124 -18.67 -14.98 5.17
N LEU A 125 -17.63 -15.45 4.49
CA LEU A 125 -17.44 -16.89 4.21
C LEU A 125 -17.14 -17.68 5.48
N LEU A 126 -16.31 -17.15 6.39
CA LEU A 126 -16.01 -17.80 7.67
C LEU A 126 -17.25 -17.90 8.56
N ASP A 127 -18.07 -16.86 8.61
CA ASP A 127 -19.32 -16.87 9.38
C ASP A 127 -20.32 -17.88 8.79
N ARG A 128 -20.42 -17.93 7.45
CA ARG A 128 -21.26 -18.93 6.77
C ARG A 128 -20.76 -20.36 7.04
N LYS A 129 -19.45 -20.59 7.01
CA LYS A 129 -18.86 -21.89 7.36
C LYS A 129 -19.19 -22.28 8.79
N ARG A 130 -18.99 -21.38 9.76
CA ARG A 130 -19.32 -21.63 11.17
C ARG A 130 -20.80 -22.00 11.34
N ARG A 131 -21.69 -21.28 10.65
CA ARG A 131 -23.13 -21.59 10.65
C ARG A 131 -23.43 -22.98 10.06
N LEU A 132 -22.81 -23.33 8.94
CA LEU A 132 -23.03 -24.65 8.34
C LEU A 132 -22.44 -25.78 9.21
N GLU A 133 -21.34 -25.54 9.90
CA GLU A 133 -20.76 -26.50 10.85
C GLU A 133 -21.68 -26.72 12.06
N THR A 134 -22.32 -25.67 12.59
CA THR A 134 -23.30 -25.82 13.67
C THR A 134 -24.56 -26.53 13.18
N GLU A 135 -25.05 -26.21 11.98
CA GLU A 135 -26.18 -26.91 11.35
C GLU A 135 -25.85 -28.40 11.11
N ARG A 136 -24.63 -28.70 10.63
CA ARG A 136 -24.17 -30.08 10.43
C ARG A 136 -24.05 -30.84 11.75
N ALA A 137 -23.49 -30.21 12.78
CA ALA A 137 -23.39 -30.80 14.12
C ALA A 137 -24.79 -31.07 14.71
N TYR A 138 -25.74 -30.19 14.41
CA TYR A 138 -27.13 -30.35 14.84
C TYR A 138 -27.85 -31.49 14.08
N LEU A 139 -27.64 -31.61 12.77
CA LEU A 139 -28.21 -32.70 11.95
C LEU A 139 -27.59 -34.06 12.27
N ARG A 140 -26.33 -34.11 12.72
CA ARG A 140 -25.66 -35.36 13.13
C ARG A 140 -26.17 -35.96 14.45
N ARG A 141 -27.06 -35.28 15.19
CA ARG A 141 -27.56 -35.80 16.47
C ARG A 141 -28.56 -36.95 16.21
N PRO A 142 -28.24 -38.20 16.60
CA PRO A 142 -29.10 -39.35 16.34
C PRO A 142 -30.50 -39.20 16.98
N GLN A 143 -30.58 -38.50 18.12
CA GLN A 143 -31.82 -38.18 18.82
C GLN A 143 -32.81 -37.41 17.94
N ARG A 144 -32.32 -36.51 17.08
CA ARG A 144 -33.18 -35.69 16.21
C ARG A 144 -33.72 -36.50 15.02
N VAL A 145 -32.89 -37.39 14.48
CA VAL A 145 -33.31 -38.33 13.42
C VAL A 145 -34.35 -39.29 13.99
N ALA A 146 -34.13 -39.82 15.19
CA ALA A 146 -35.10 -40.67 15.89
C ALA A 146 -36.42 -39.92 16.13
N ALA A 147 -36.38 -38.70 16.69
CA ALA A 147 -37.58 -37.90 16.91
C ALA A 147 -38.35 -37.61 15.61
N GLN A 148 -37.67 -37.23 14.52
CA GLN A 148 -38.32 -37.03 13.22
C GLN A 148 -38.91 -38.31 12.63
N ALA A 149 -38.24 -39.45 12.79
CA ALA A 149 -38.75 -40.74 12.32
C ALA A 149 -40.02 -41.14 13.09
N THR A 150 -40.04 -40.92 14.40
CA THR A 150 -41.23 -41.19 15.22
C THR A 150 -42.36 -40.22 14.91
N GLU A 151 -42.09 -38.91 14.82
CA GLU A 151 -43.13 -37.90 14.60
C GLU A 151 -43.71 -37.89 13.18
N ARG A 152 -42.87 -38.01 12.14
CA ARG A 152 -43.32 -37.86 10.74
C ARG A 152 -43.62 -39.18 10.05
N LEU A 153 -42.91 -40.23 10.41
CA LEU A 153 -43.01 -41.53 9.74
C LEU A 153 -43.71 -42.56 10.62
N ALA A 154 -44.12 -42.19 11.84
CA ALA A 154 -44.68 -43.10 12.85
C ALA A 154 -43.80 -44.35 13.06
N MET A 155 -42.49 -44.21 12.87
CA MET A 155 -41.54 -45.30 13.09
C MET A 155 -41.25 -45.41 14.58
N GLU A 156 -41.62 -46.55 15.16
CA GLU A 156 -41.24 -46.90 16.52
C GLU A 156 -39.82 -47.49 16.54
N PRO A 157 -39.00 -47.14 17.55
CA PRO A 157 -37.68 -47.73 17.70
C PRO A 157 -37.81 -49.24 17.89
N ALA A 158 -37.07 -50.01 17.10
CA ALA A 158 -37.11 -51.46 17.18
C ALA A 158 -36.64 -51.92 18.59
N PRO A 159 -37.44 -52.74 19.30
CA PRO A 159 -37.03 -53.26 20.59
C PRO A 159 -35.79 -54.16 20.43
N PRO A 160 -34.88 -54.19 21.43
CA PRO A 160 -33.60 -54.90 21.31
C PRO A 160 -33.78 -56.39 21.00
N ASP A 161 -34.89 -56.99 21.44
CA ASP A 161 -35.23 -58.40 21.21
C ASP A 161 -35.47 -58.74 19.73
N ARG A 162 -35.70 -57.73 18.86
CA ARG A 162 -35.90 -57.93 17.42
C ARG A 162 -34.63 -57.67 16.58
N ILE A 163 -33.54 -57.23 17.20
CA ILE A 163 -32.29 -56.92 16.49
C ILE A 163 -31.47 -58.21 16.38
N GLN A 164 -31.48 -58.84 15.22
CA GLN A 164 -30.56 -59.96 14.94
C GLN A 164 -29.15 -59.41 14.70
N ARG A 165 -28.22 -59.72 15.60
CA ARG A 165 -26.79 -59.43 15.38
C ARG A 165 -26.25 -60.45 14.40
N ILE A 166 -25.91 -59.99 13.20
CA ILE A 166 -25.20 -60.79 12.21
C ILE A 166 -23.71 -60.70 12.58
N GLU A 167 -23.17 -61.75 13.17
CA GLU A 167 -21.73 -61.89 13.35
C GLU A 167 -21.13 -62.22 11.99
N LEU A 168 -20.39 -61.27 11.42
CA LEU A 168 -19.66 -61.50 10.18
C LEU A 168 -18.45 -62.38 10.50
N GLU A 169 -18.48 -63.63 10.02
CA GLU A 169 -17.28 -64.46 10.02
C GLU A 169 -16.16 -63.73 9.26
N PRO A 170 -14.93 -63.69 9.80
CA PRO A 170 -13.82 -62.99 9.18
C PRO A 170 -13.64 -63.56 7.77
N ALA A 171 -13.69 -62.67 6.77
CA ALA A 171 -13.56 -63.03 5.37
C ALA A 171 -12.36 -63.96 5.20
N LYS A 172 -12.64 -65.21 4.78
CA LYS A 172 -11.64 -66.22 4.45
C LYS A 172 -10.65 -65.56 3.49
N GLN A 173 -9.43 -65.29 3.98
CA GLN A 173 -8.39 -64.68 3.18
C GLN A 173 -8.20 -65.54 1.93
N PRO A 174 -8.15 -64.95 0.72
CA PRO A 174 -7.85 -65.71 -0.48
C PRO A 174 -6.40 -66.20 -0.37
N GLU A 175 -6.23 -67.40 0.19
CA GLU A 175 -5.03 -68.20 0.02
C GLU A 175 -4.93 -68.55 -1.47
N GLY A 176 -3.81 -68.17 -2.09
CA GLY A 176 -3.50 -68.56 -3.47
C GLY A 176 -3.66 -67.42 -4.49
N GLN A 177 -2.84 -66.37 -4.39
CA GLN A 177 -2.17 -65.92 -5.60
C GLN A 177 -0.86 -66.70 -5.67
N GLU A 178 -0.98 -67.88 -6.27
CA GLU A 178 0.15 -68.67 -6.74
C GLU A 178 1.05 -67.76 -7.59
N GLN A 179 2.33 -67.89 -7.30
CA GLN A 179 3.43 -67.25 -7.98
C GLN A 179 3.44 -67.73 -9.45
N GLU A 180 2.91 -66.91 -10.36
CA GLU A 180 3.21 -67.07 -11.78
C GLU A 180 4.37 -66.11 -12.12
N SER A 181 5.59 -66.56 -11.81
CA SER A 181 6.80 -66.25 -12.59
C SER A 181 6.97 -67.37 -13.62
N PRO A 182 7.57 -67.17 -14.81
CA PRO A 182 8.46 -66.07 -15.23
C PRO A 182 8.00 -65.24 -16.45
#